data_AF-A0A1F9DUJ3-F1
#
_entry.id   AF-A0A1F9DUJ3-F1
#
_cell.length_a   1.000
_cell.length_b   1.000
_cell.length_c   1.000
_cell.angle_alpha   90.00
_cell.angle_beta   90.00
_cell.angle_gamma   90.00
#
_symmetry.space_group_name_H-M   'P 1'
#
loop_
_entity.id
_entity.type
_entity.pdbx_description
1 polymer ?
#
loop_
_entity_poly.entity_id
_entity_poly.type
_entity_poly.pdbx_seq_one_letter_code
_entity_poly.pdbx_strand_id
1 'polypeptide(L)'
;MSREIEEIYDRLLARGYALTLFGDLDGKKKTGRGYMAVCPFHKWTSVKLSFCFSMDKPVYHCFGCGESGDWIKYLDKKEGLPFQEASPN
;
A
#
# COMPACT_ATOMS: atom_id res chain seq x y z
N MET A 1 16.36 3.98 -8.75
CA MET A 1 16.04 2.59 -8.35
C MET A 1 16.88 1.67 -9.22
N SER A 2 17.36 0.53 -8.72
CA SER A 2 18.17 -0.39 -9.52
C SER A 2 17.30 -1.10 -10.56
N ARG A 3 17.84 -1.32 -11.77
CA ARG A 3 17.17 -2.03 -12.88
C ARG A 3 16.60 -3.39 -12.46
N GLU A 4 17.30 -4.07 -11.56
CA GLU A 4 16.88 -5.36 -11.00
C GLU A 4 15.56 -5.27 -10.21
N ILE A 5 15.33 -4.20 -9.45
CA ILE A 5 14.08 -4.01 -8.69
C ILE A 5 12.91 -3.76 -9.64
N GLU A 6 13.13 -2.99 -10.72
CA GLU A 6 12.10 -2.74 -11.73
C GLU A 6 11.66 -4.04 -12.42
N GLU A 7 12.61 -4.90 -12.80
CA GLU A 7 12.31 -6.21 -13.39
C GLU A 7 11.54 -7.12 -12.43
N ILE A 8 11.84 -7.07 -11.13
CA ILE A 8 11.08 -7.80 -10.10
C ILE A 8 9.65 -7.26 -10.04
N TYR A 9 9.47 -5.94 -9.99
CA TYR A 9 8.14 -5.35 -9.95
C TYR A 9 7.30 -5.70 -11.17
N ASP A 10 7.86 -5.63 -12.38
CA ASP A 10 7.15 -6.02 -13.60
C ASP A 10 6.70 -7.48 -13.54
N ARG A 11 7.57 -8.38 -13.08
CA ARG A 11 7.24 -9.81 -12.92
C ARG A 11 6.16 -10.07 -11.87
N LEU A 12 6.09 -9.25 -10.83
CA LEU A 12 5.08 -9.38 -9.77
C LEU A 12 3.74 -8.73 -10.19
N LEU A 13 3.78 -7.61 -10.91
CA LEU A 13 2.60 -6.97 -11.51
C LEU A 13 1.93 -7.89 -12.52
N ALA A 14 2.70 -8.52 -13.40
CA ALA A 14 2.17 -9.48 -14.38
C ALA A 14 1.45 -10.67 -13.73
N ARG A 15 1.77 -11.00 -12.47
CA ARG A 15 1.11 -12.06 -11.68
C ARG A 15 -0.05 -11.56 -10.83
N GLY A 16 -0.35 -10.27 -10.86
CA GLY A 16 -1.39 -9.68 -10.00
C GLY A 16 -1.03 -9.71 -8.52
N TYR A 17 0.26 -9.67 -8.17
CA TYR A 17 0.73 -9.81 -6.78
C TYR A 17 0.13 -8.77 -5.81
N ALA A 18 -0.30 -7.61 -6.30
CA ALA A 18 -1.05 -6.61 -5.53
C ALA A 18 -2.25 -7.21 -4.77
N LEU A 19 -2.97 -8.15 -5.38
CA LEU A 19 -4.13 -8.80 -4.75
C LEU A 19 -3.73 -9.72 -3.60
N THR A 20 -2.54 -10.31 -3.67
CA THR A 20 -1.95 -11.10 -2.58
C THR A 20 -1.45 -10.18 -1.49
N LEU A 21 -0.65 -9.17 -1.85
CA LEU A 21 -0.02 -8.25 -0.91
C LEU A 21 -1.03 -7.47 -0.06
N PHE A 22 -2.10 -7.01 -0.70
CA PHE A 22 -3.20 -6.25 -0.08
C PHE A 22 -4.45 -7.10 0.10
N GLY A 23 -4.31 -8.43 0.07
CA GLY A 23 -5.39 -9.40 0.13
C GLY A 23 -6.26 -9.22 1.37
N ASP A 24 -5.60 -9.08 2.51
CA ASP A 24 -6.17 -9.10 3.85
C ASP A 24 -6.65 -7.72 4.34
N LEU A 25 -6.62 -6.69 3.48
CA LEU A 25 -7.09 -5.37 3.89
C LEU A 25 -8.61 -5.34 4.03
N ASP A 26 -9.07 -4.83 5.16
CA ASP A 26 -10.49 -4.65 5.44
C ASP A 26 -11.16 -3.68 4.47
N GLY A 27 -12.44 -3.93 4.19
CA GLY A 27 -13.27 -3.05 3.37
C GLY A 27 -12.81 -2.89 1.93
N LYS A 28 -11.95 -3.78 1.42
CA LYS A 28 -11.42 -3.73 0.05
C LYS A 28 -12.53 -3.65 -0.99
N LYS A 29 -12.56 -2.55 -1.75
CA LYS A 29 -13.52 -2.25 -2.81
C LYS A 29 -12.78 -1.87 -4.09
N LYS A 30 -13.16 -2.49 -5.21
CA LYS A 30 -12.61 -2.12 -6.52
C LYS A 30 -13.07 -0.70 -6.89
N THR A 31 -12.13 0.15 -7.31
CA THR A 31 -12.42 1.50 -7.80
C THR A 31 -11.57 1.81 -9.03
N GLY A 32 -12.22 2.07 -10.16
CA GLY A 32 -11.54 2.27 -11.45
C GLY A 32 -10.55 1.14 -11.77
N ARG A 33 -9.27 1.50 -11.92
CA ARG A 33 -8.14 0.59 -12.21
C ARG A 33 -7.39 0.10 -10.96
N GLY A 34 -7.91 0.37 -9.77
CA GLY A 34 -7.29 -0.01 -8.51
C GLY A 34 -8.31 -0.48 -7.49
N TYR A 35 -7.88 -0.45 -6.23
CA TYR A 35 -8.71 -0.80 -5.10
C TYR A 35 -8.54 0.24 -4.01
N MET A 36 -9.63 0.46 -3.27
CA MET A 36 -9.62 1.18 -2.02
C MET A 36 -9.87 0.23 -0.86
N ALA A 37 -9.24 0.47 0.27
CA ALA A 37 -9.38 -0.33 1.48
C ALA A 37 -9.18 0.54 2.73
N VAL A 38 -9.36 -0.07 3.89
CA VAL A 38 -8.97 0.52 5.16
C VAL A 38 -7.45 0.60 5.23
N CYS A 39 -6.92 1.74 5.67
CA CYS A 39 -5.49 1.89 5.85
C CYS A 39 -5.00 1.05 7.03
N PRO A 40 -3.99 0.19 6.85
CA PRO A 40 -3.45 -0.60 7.94
C PRO A 40 -2.56 0.21 8.90
N PHE A 41 -2.16 1.44 8.52
CA PHE A 41 -1.17 2.23 9.24
C PHE A 41 -1.75 3.35 10.12
N HIS A 42 -3.04 3.65 10.02
CA HIS A 42 -3.67 4.65 10.89
C HIS A 42 -5.07 4.18 11.32
N LYS A 43 -5.46 4.52 12.55
CA LYS A 43 -6.79 4.22 13.10
C LYS A 43 -7.53 5.54 13.30
N TRP A 44 -8.23 6.02 12.26
CA TRP A 44 -9.10 7.19 12.36
C TRP A 44 -10.56 6.81 12.15
N THR A 45 -11.45 7.38 12.97
CA THR A 45 -12.86 7.00 13.06
C THR A 45 -13.74 7.55 11.93
N SER A 46 -13.36 8.66 11.29
CA SER A 46 -14.23 9.36 10.31
C SER A 46 -14.02 8.96 8.84
N VAL A 47 -12.87 8.36 8.47
CA VAL A 47 -12.56 8.00 7.06
C VAL A 47 -12.06 6.56 7.00
N LYS A 48 -12.98 5.59 6.91
CA LYS A 48 -12.63 4.17 6.93
C LYS A 48 -11.98 3.68 5.63
N LEU A 49 -12.35 4.22 4.46
CA LEU A 49 -11.78 3.85 3.16
C LEU A 49 -10.85 4.95 2.67
N SER A 50 -9.58 4.85 3.02
CA SER A 50 -8.58 5.90 2.76
C SER A 50 -7.34 5.39 2.03
N PHE A 51 -7.10 4.08 2.02
CA PHE A 51 -5.96 3.46 1.36
C PHE A 51 -6.32 3.08 -0.06
N CYS A 52 -5.48 3.44 -1.03
CA CYS A 52 -5.65 3.13 -2.44
C CYS A 52 -4.38 2.46 -2.97
N PHE A 53 -4.53 1.42 -3.77
CA PHE A 53 -3.41 0.79 -4.49
C PHE A 53 -3.77 0.51 -5.95
N SER A 54 -2.75 0.56 -6.80
CA SER A 54 -2.88 0.32 -8.23
C SER A 54 -2.67 -1.15 -8.58
N MET A 55 -3.35 -1.62 -9.62
CA MET A 55 -3.08 -2.92 -10.25
C MET A 55 -2.01 -2.83 -11.34
N ASP A 56 -1.78 -1.65 -11.88
CA ASP A 56 -0.89 -1.42 -13.03
C ASP A 56 0.50 -0.92 -12.61
N LYS A 57 0.63 -0.44 -11.37
CA LYS A 57 1.86 0.12 -10.81
C LYS A 57 2.10 -0.41 -9.41
N PRO A 58 3.35 -0.62 -8.99
CA PRO A 58 3.67 -1.21 -7.70
C PRO A 58 3.62 -0.14 -6.60
N VAL A 59 2.52 0.61 -6.52
CA VAL A 59 2.38 1.81 -5.68
C VAL A 59 1.10 1.80 -4.86
N TYR A 60 1.15 2.47 -3.72
CA TYR A 60 0.02 2.72 -2.85
C TYR A 60 0.02 4.16 -2.32
N HIS A 61 -1.16 4.65 -1.95
CA HIS A 61 -1.33 5.95 -1.31
C HIS A 61 -2.52 5.92 -0.36
N CYS A 62 -2.36 6.49 0.82
CA CYS A 62 -3.39 6.70 1.80
C CYS A 62 -3.78 8.17 1.86
N PHE A 63 -4.97 8.51 1.36
CA PHE A 63 -5.50 9.88 1.36
C PHE A 63 -5.90 10.37 2.76
N GLY A 64 -5.93 9.48 3.77
CA GLY A 64 -6.27 9.84 5.14
C GLY A 64 -5.07 10.33 5.96
N CYS A 65 -3.93 9.61 5.89
CA CYS A 65 -2.73 9.94 6.67
C CYS A 65 -1.54 10.42 5.81
N GLY A 66 -1.68 10.44 4.48
CA GLY A 66 -0.61 10.83 3.54
C GLY A 66 0.42 9.75 3.26
N GLU A 67 0.36 8.59 3.94
CA GLU A 67 1.31 7.50 3.70
C GLU A 67 1.26 7.04 2.25
N SER A 68 2.43 6.96 1.61
CA SER A 68 2.53 6.49 0.24
C SER A 68 3.90 5.88 -0.03
N GLY A 69 3.93 5.00 -1.03
CA GLY A 69 5.14 4.26 -1.33
C GLY A 69 4.91 3.20 -2.38
N ASP A 70 5.93 2.37 -2.54
CA ASP A 70 5.87 1.16 -3.34
C ASP A 70 5.60 -0.08 -2.47
N TRP A 71 5.58 -1.25 -3.09
CA TRP A 71 5.34 -2.50 -2.36
C TRP A 71 6.43 -2.84 -1.36
N ILE A 72 7.70 -2.50 -1.65
CA ILE A 72 8.80 -2.70 -0.70
C ILE A 72 8.58 -1.81 0.53
N LYS A 73 8.31 -0.51 0.36
CA LYS A 73 8.02 0.40 1.47
C LYS A 73 6.79 -0.03 2.27
N TYR A 74 5.77 -0.57 1.60
CA TYR A 74 4.62 -1.15 2.28
C TYR A 74 5.01 -2.34 3.16
N LEU A 75 5.77 -3.28 2.62
CA LEU A 75 6.24 -4.47 3.35
C LEU A 75 7.16 -4.07 4.51
N ASP A 76 8.11 -3.18 4.27
CA ASP A 76 9.00 -2.65 5.29
C ASP A 76 8.21 -2.03 6.45
N LYS A 77 7.16 -1.24 6.15
CA LYS A 77 6.29 -0.63 7.15
C LYS A 77 5.30 -1.60 7.80
N LYS A 78 4.96 -2.71 7.13
CA LYS A 78 4.04 -3.75 7.62
C LYS A 78 4.75 -4.75 8.53
N GLU A 79 5.93 -5.20 8.13
CA GLU A 79 6.83 -6.06 8.91
C GLU A 79 7.54 -5.27 10.02
N GLY A 80 7.71 -3.96 9.81
CA GLY A 80 8.19 -3.00 10.79
C GLY A 80 7.15 -2.75 11.89
N LEU A 81 7.18 -3.58 12.94
CA LEU A 81 7.01 -3.08 14.30
C LEU A 81 7.92 -1.84 14.50
N PRO A 82 7.45 -0.82 15.25
CA PRO A 82 7.70 0.59 15.00
C PRO A 82 9.19 0.96 15.07
N PHE A 83 9.84 1.13 13.93
CA PHE A 83 11.16 1.75 13.90
C PHE A 83 11.04 3.24 13.59
N GLN A 84 10.66 3.97 14.64
CA GLN A 84 10.83 5.42 14.84
C GLN A 84 10.02 6.36 13.92
N GLU A 85 9.59 7.50 14.47
CA GLU A 85 8.94 8.63 13.78
C GLU A 85 7.41 8.54 13.52
N ALA A 86 6.65 8.31 14.60
CA ALA A 86 5.53 9.22 14.86
C ALA A 86 6.10 10.45 15.61
N SER A 87 6.54 11.47 14.88
CA SER A 87 6.59 12.84 15.40
C SER A 87 6.47 13.80 14.23
N PRO A 88 5.48 14.69 14.29
CA PRO A 88 5.84 16.09 14.48
C PRO A 88 5.37 16.55 15.85
N ASN A 89 6.19 17.40 16.48
CA ASN A 89 5.96 18.10 17.75
C ASN A 89 4.50 18.47 18.05
#